data_AF-A0A533SFZ5-F1
#
_entry.id   AF-A0A533SFZ5-F1
#
_cell.length_a   1.000
_cell.length_b   1.000
_cell.length_c   1.000
_cell.angle_alpha   90.00
_cell.angle_beta   90.00
_cell.angle_gamma   90.00
#
_symmetry.space_group_name_H-M   'P 1'
#
loop_
_entity.id
_entity.type
_entity.pdbx_description
1 polymer ?
#
loop_
_entity_poly.entity_id
_entity_poly.type
_entity_poly.pdbx_seq_one_letter_code
_entity_poly.pdbx_strand_id
1 'polypeptide(L)' 'MFLRHTTTDIKERGTLSINPAKTCQPIGAMYAALGIHGCLPHSHGSQGCCSYHRSTLTRHYKE' A
#
# COMPACT_ATOMS: atom_id res chain seq x y z
N MET A 1 -3.74 19.40 17.11
CA MET A 1 -2.30 19.31 16.78
C MET A 1 -2.02 17.90 16.31
N PHE A 2 -1.42 17.73 15.13
CA PHE A 2 -1.13 16.43 14.54
C PHE A 2 -0.02 15.71 15.32
N LEU A 3 -0.04 14.37 15.34
CA LEU A 3 1.02 13.50 15.90
C LEU A 3 1.41 13.75 17.37
N ARG A 4 0.47 14.14 18.24
CA ARG A 4 0.70 14.42 19.68
C ARG A 4 1.36 13.28 20.48
N HIS A 5 1.33 12.05 19.98
CA HIS A 5 1.87 10.87 20.65
C HIS A 5 3.27 10.48 20.16
N THR A 6 3.86 11.26 19.26
CA THR A 6 5.26 11.09 18.84
C THR A 6 6.15 11.88 19.80
N THR A 7 6.83 11.19 20.72
CA THR A 7 7.72 11.79 21.72
C THR A 7 9.04 12.26 21.11
N THR A 8 9.69 13.25 21.73
CA THR A 8 11.02 13.72 21.34
C THR A 8 12.15 12.75 21.74
N ASP A 9 11.93 11.96 22.79
CA ASP A 9 12.82 10.89 23.21
C ASP A 9 12.81 9.75 22.18
N ILE A 10 13.96 9.51 21.53
CA ILE A 10 14.10 8.49 20.49
C ILE A 10 14.46 7.16 21.17
N LYS A 11 13.57 6.17 21.00
CA LYS A 11 13.81 4.80 21.44
C LYS A 11 13.96 3.89 20.23
N GLU A 12 15.05 3.13 20.20
CA GLU A 12 15.23 2.07 19.21
C GLU A 12 14.11 1.02 19.35
N ARG A 13 13.48 0.68 18.22
CA ARG A 13 12.36 -0.27 18.17
C ARG A 13 12.82 -1.58 17.58
N GLY A 14 12.61 -2.69 18.30
CA GLY A 14 12.98 -4.03 17.82
C GLY A 14 11.99 -4.66 16.84
N THR A 15 10.68 -4.41 17.01
CA THR A 15 9.62 -5.11 16.24
C THR A 15 8.50 -4.20 15.75
N LEU A 16 8.16 -3.15 16.49
CA LEU A 16 7.02 -2.29 16.21
C LEU A 16 7.26 -1.37 15.00
N SER A 17 6.50 -1.58 13.93
CA SER A 17 6.44 -0.69 12.77
C SER A 17 5.32 0.34 12.94
N ILE A 18 5.61 1.61 12.64
CA ILE A 18 4.66 2.74 12.74
C ILE A 18 4.87 3.60 11.50
N ASN A 19 3.77 4.04 10.86
CA ASN A 19 3.79 4.87 9.66
C ASN A 19 4.78 4.35 8.60
N PRO A 20 4.57 3.12 8.09
CA PRO A 20 5.54 2.46 7.22
C PRO A 20 5.78 3.28 5.93
N ALA A 21 7.05 3.42 5.56
CA ALA A 21 7.47 4.00 4.28
C ALA A 21 7.48 2.95 3.14
N LYS A 22 6.61 1.94 3.24
CA LYS A 22 6.44 0.87 2.24
C LYS A 22 5.05 0.27 2.34
N THR A 23 4.62 -0.37 1.27
CA THR A 23 3.43 -1.23 1.23
C THR A 23 3.79 -2.62 0.71
N CYS A 24 2.83 -3.54 0.62
CA CYS A 24 3.06 -4.92 0.20
C CYS A 24 3.18 -5.07 -1.34
N GLN A 25 3.72 -6.21 -1.77
CA GLN A 25 4.09 -6.48 -3.18
C GLN A 25 2.93 -6.42 -4.20
N PRO A 26 1.70 -6.90 -3.93
CA PRO A 26 0.73 -7.09 -5.01
C PRO A 26 0.22 -5.82 -5.69
N ILE A 27 0.30 -4.64 -5.05
CA ILE A 27 -0.01 -3.37 -5.72
C ILE A 27 0.98 -3.06 -6.85
N GLY A 28 2.27 -3.39 -6.66
CA GLY A 28 3.29 -3.22 -7.69
C GLY A 28 3.07 -4.18 -8.86
N ALA A 29 2.70 -5.43 -8.58
CA ALA A 29 2.34 -6.40 -9.61
C ALA A 29 1.08 -5.96 -10.41
N MET A 30 0.07 -5.42 -9.72
CA MET A 30 -1.12 -4.86 -10.36
C MET A 30 -0.77 -3.67 -11.26
N TYR A 31 0.06 -2.74 -10.78
CA TYR A 31 0.53 -1.61 -11.58
C TYR A 31 1.28 -2.07 -12.84
N ALA A 32 2.19 -3.05 -12.72
CA ALA A 32 2.90 -3.60 -13.86
C ALA A 32 1.96 -4.29 -14.87
N ALA A 33 1.00 -5.09 -14.39
CA ALA A 33 0.03 -5.78 -15.25
C ALA A 33 -0.88 -4.82 -16.02
N LEU A 34 -1.28 -3.69 -15.41
CA LEU A 34 -2.04 -2.63 -16.11
C LEU A 34 -1.26 -1.96 -17.25
N GLY A 35 0.07 -2.11 -17.30
CA GLY A 35 0.89 -1.67 -18.42
C GLY A 35 0.83 -2.59 -19.66
N ILE A 36 0.20 -3.76 -19.56
CA ILE A 36 0.08 -4.72 -20.67
C ILE A 36 -1.23 -4.47 -21.41
N HIS A 37 -1.16 -4.23 -22.72
CA HIS A 37 -2.34 -4.00 -23.56
C HIS A 37 -3.30 -5.20 -23.51
N GLY A 38 -4.58 -4.95 -23.20
CA GLY A 38 -5.62 -5.98 -23.09
C GLY A 38 -5.53 -6.84 -21.82
N CYS A 39 -4.69 -6.47 -20.84
CA CYS A 39 -4.57 -7.22 -19.59
C CYS A 39 -5.58 -6.78 -18.53
N LEU A 40 -6.20 -7.76 -17.87
CA LEU A 40 -6.96 -7.56 -16.63
C LEU A 40 -6.18 -8.20 -15.47
N PRO A 41 -5.61 -7.41 -14.54
CA PRO A 41 -4.86 -7.96 -13.41
C PRO A 41 -5.75 -8.85 -12.52
N HIS A 42 -5.32 -10.08 -12.26
CA HIS A 42 -6.01 -11.01 -11.37
C HIS A 42 -5.30 -11.11 -10.02
N SER A 43 -6.02 -10.87 -8.92
CA SER A 43 -5.49 -10.98 -7.56
C SER A 43 -5.97 -12.28 -6.92
N HIS A 44 -5.17 -13.34 -6.99
CA HIS A 44 -5.47 -14.61 -6.33
C HIS A 44 -5.25 -14.51 -4.81
N GLY A 45 -6.34 -14.60 -4.03
CA GLY A 45 -6.32 -14.50 -2.57
C GLY A 45 -7.61 -13.92 -2.01
N SER A 46 -7.58 -13.41 -0.78
CA SER A 46 -8.73 -12.72 -0.21
C SER A 46 -9.05 -11.44 -0.99
N GLN A 47 -10.34 -11.22 -1.26
CA GLN A 47 -10.83 -10.07 -2.03
C GLN A 47 -10.42 -8.71 -1.45
N GLY A 48 -10.14 -8.64 -0.14
CA GLY A 48 -9.68 -7.42 0.53
C GLY A 48 -8.40 -6.87 -0.08
N CYS A 49 -7.45 -7.75 -0.46
CA CYS A 49 -6.22 -7.35 -1.13
C CYS A 49 -6.52 -6.63 -2.46
N CYS A 50 -7.37 -7.22 -3.30
CA CYS A 50 -7.76 -6.62 -4.58
C CYS A 50 -8.40 -5.23 -4.38
N SER A 51 -9.30 -5.11 -3.41
CA SER A 51 -10.00 -3.85 -3.11
C SER A 51 -9.05 -2.74 -2.66
N TYR A 52 -8.14 -3.01 -1.72
CA TYR A 52 -7.20 -2.01 -1.20
C TYR A 52 -6.19 -1.55 -2.27
N HIS A 53 -5.65 -2.48 -3.05
CA HIS A 53 -4.67 -2.15 -4.08
C HIS A 53 -5.28 -1.31 -5.20
N ARG A 54 -6.47 -1.71 -5.71
CA ARG A 54 -7.22 -0.92 -6.71
C ARG A 54 -7.55 0.48 -6.17
N SER A 55 -8.09 0.56 -4.96
CA SER A 55 -8.45 1.84 -4.34
C SER A 55 -7.24 2.77 -4.18
N THR A 56 -6.06 2.23 -3.85
CA THR A 56 -4.84 3.04 -3.70
C THR A 56 -4.38 3.62 -5.04
N LEU A 57 -4.39 2.80 -6.10
CA LEU A 57 -4.04 3.26 -7.46
C LEU A 57 -5.02 4.33 -7.96
N THR A 58 -6.34 4.10 -7.81
CA THR A 58 -7.38 5.08 -8.18
C THR A 58 -7.23 6.39 -7.42
N ARG A 59 -6.92 6.38 -6.12
CA ARG A 59 -6.70 7.63 -5.35
C ARG A 59 -5.46 8.39 -5.81
N HIS A 60 -4.39 7.68 -6.18
CA HIS A 60 -3.14 8.29 -6.60
C HIS A 60 -3.25 8.90 -8.01
N TYR A 61 -3.79 8.15 -8.97
CA TYR A 61 -3.89 8.56 -10.36
C TYR A 61 -5.17 9.33 -10.70
N LYS A 62 -6.20 9.26 -9.84
CA LYS A 62 -7.55 9.82 -10.07
C LYS A 62 -8.29 9.20 -11.25
N GLU A 63 -8.09 7.90 -11.45
CA GLU A 63 -8.71 7.06 -12.49
C GLU A 63 -9.55 5.93 -11.90
#